data_AF-A0A6S7KMP3-F1
#
_entry.id   AF-A0A6S7KMP3-F1
#
_cell.length_a   1.000
_cell.length_b   1.000
_cell.length_c   1.000
_cell.angle_alpha   90.00
_cell.angle_beta   90.00
_cell.angle_gamma   90.00
#
_symmetry.space_group_name_H-M   'P 1'
#
loop_
_entity.id
_entity.type
_entity.pdbx_description
1 polymer ?
#
loop_
_entity_poly.entity_id
_entity_poly.type
_entity_poly.pdbx_seq_one_letter_code
_entity_poly.pdbx_strand_id
1 'polypeptide(L)' 'KNILNRHKEARENENKRQKYNERYANERRNAKESVIKEGDYVLVKQPKANKLTPNFNQTPYVVIYRNKT' A
#
# COMPACT_ATOMS: atom_id res chain seq x y z
N LYS A 1 -29.67 -26.36 -6.64
CA LYS A 1 -28.32 -26.42 -6.00
C LYS A 1 -27.18 -25.98 -6.93
N ASN A 2 -27.25 -26.16 -8.27
CA ASN A 2 -26.18 -25.79 -9.22
C ASN A 2 -25.87 -24.28 -9.39
N ILE A 3 -26.81 -23.38 -9.10
CA ILE A 3 -26.59 -21.92 -9.27
C ILE A 3 -25.68 -21.36 -8.18
N LEU A 4 -25.87 -21.77 -6.92
CA LEU A 4 -25.01 -21.38 -5.80
C LEU A 4 -23.55 -21.82 -6.00
N ASN A 5 -23.33 -22.97 -6.65
CA ASN A 5 -21.99 -23.45 -6.96
C ASN A 5 -21.28 -22.54 -7.97
N ARG A 6 -21.99 -22.11 -9.03
CA ARG A 6 -21.43 -21.19 -10.05
C ARG A 6 -21.06 -19.82 -9.49
N HIS A 7 -21.84 -19.26 -8.57
CA HIS A 7 -21.49 -17.99 -7.91
C HIS A 7 -20.25 -18.13 -7.01
N LYS A 8 -20.12 -19.27 -6.33
CA LYS A 8 -18.94 -19.56 -5.52
C LYS A 8 -17.69 -19.69 -6.39
N GLU A 9 -17.78 -20.45 -7.49
CA GLU A 9 -16.69 -20.61 -8.47
C GLU A 9 -16.27 -19.27 -9.10
N ALA A 10 -17.24 -18.43 -9.48
CA ALA A 10 -16.97 -17.11 -10.03
C ALA A 10 -16.19 -16.23 -9.04
N ARG A 11 -16.60 -16.21 -7.76
CA ARG A 11 -15.92 -15.46 -6.70
C ARG A 11 -14.50 -15.99 -6.44
N GLU A 12 -14.32 -17.31 -6.44
CA GLU A 12 -12.99 -17.91 -6.26
C GLU A 12 -12.05 -17.57 -7.42
N ASN A 13 -12.54 -17.59 -8.66
CA ASN A 13 -11.76 -17.22 -9.85
C ASN A 13 -11.38 -15.75 -9.86
N GLU A 14 -12.31 -14.87 -9.46
CA GLU A 14 -12.05 -13.46 -9.30
C GLU A 14 -10.97 -13.20 -8.24
N ASN A 15 -11.09 -13.81 -7.05
CA ASN A 15 -10.10 -13.69 -5.99
C ASN A 15 -8.72 -14.17 -6.43
N LYS A 16 -8.64 -15.27 -7.20
CA LYS A 16 -7.37 -15.77 -7.76
C LYS A 16 -6.75 -14.77 -8.73
N ARG A 17 -7.55 -14.17 -9.62
CA ARG A 17 -7.07 -13.14 -10.56
C ARG A 17 -6.60 -11.88 -9.84
N GLN A 18 -7.34 -11.42 -8.85
CA GLN A 18 -6.96 -10.25 -8.05
C GLN A 18 -5.63 -10.47 -7.33
N LYS A 19 -5.48 -11.60 -6.62
CA LYS A 19 -4.23 -11.97 -5.94
C LYS A 19 -3.04 -12.12 -6.90
N TYR A 20 -3.26 -12.73 -8.07
CA TYR A 20 -2.22 -12.84 -9.09
C TYR A 20 -1.76 -11.47 -9.59
N ASN A 21 -2.71 -10.60 -9.94
CA ASN A 21 -2.40 -9.26 -10.43
C ASN A 21 -1.68 -8.41 -9.38
N GLU A 22 -2.11 -8.48 -8.13
CA GLU A 22 -1.46 -7.81 -7.00
C GLU A 22 -0.02 -8.30 -6.84
N ARG A 23 0.19 -9.62 -6.78
CA ARG A 23 1.53 -10.21 -6.67
C ARG A 23 2.41 -9.81 -7.84
N TYR A 24 1.92 -9.92 -9.07
CA TYR A 24 2.66 -9.53 -10.27
C TYR A 24 3.07 -8.04 -10.23
N ALA A 25 2.16 -7.15 -9.85
CA ALA A 25 2.45 -5.73 -9.74
C ALA A 25 3.48 -5.44 -8.64
N ASN A 26 3.36 -6.09 -7.49
CA ASN A 26 4.27 -5.95 -6.35
C ASN A 26 5.68 -6.44 -6.70
N GLU A 27 5.80 -7.64 -7.28
CA GLU A 27 7.08 -8.21 -7.72
C GLU A 27 7.73 -7.31 -8.79
N ARG A 28 6.97 -6.90 -9.82
CA ARG A 28 7.49 -6.05 -10.90
C ARG A 28 7.97 -4.69 -10.41
N ARG A 29 7.35 -4.14 -9.35
CA ARG A 29 7.70 -2.83 -8.77
C ARG A 29 8.69 -2.95 -7.61
N ASN A 30 9.12 -4.16 -7.24
CA ASN A 30 9.89 -4.42 -6.01
C ASN A 30 9.23 -3.78 -4.77
N ALA A 31 7.90 -3.84 -4.69
CA ALA A 31 7.17 -3.34 -3.54
C ALA A 31 7.59 -4.09 -2.28
N LYS A 32 7.78 -3.35 -1.18
CA LYS A 32 8.12 -3.90 0.13
C LYS A 32 7.05 -3.49 1.12
N GLU A 33 6.80 -4.35 2.09
CA GLU A 33 5.96 -3.99 3.23
C GLU A 33 6.59 -2.83 3.98
N SER A 34 5.75 -1.88 4.40
CA SER A 34 6.23 -0.72 5.15
C SER A 34 6.54 -1.12 6.59
N VAL A 35 7.80 -0.92 6.98
CA VAL A 35 8.33 -1.25 8.33
C VAL A 35 8.10 -0.17 9.39
N ILE A 36 7.44 0.94 9.04
CA ILE A 36 7.20 2.08 9.93
C ILE A 36 6.33 1.69 11.11
N LYS A 37 6.73 2.05 12.33
CA LYS A 37 6.00 1.76 13.57
C LYS A 37 5.62 3.04 14.30
N GLU A 38 4.69 2.90 15.22
CA GLU A 38 4.39 3.95 16.20
C GLU A 38 5.64 4.23 17.03
N GLY A 39 5.92 5.51 17.27
CA GLY A 39 7.15 5.98 17.92
C GLY A 39 8.31 6.27 16.96
N ASP A 40 8.26 5.83 15.70
CA ASP A 40 9.33 6.14 14.74
C ASP A 40 9.33 7.63 14.39
N TYR A 41 10.53 8.19 14.18
CA TYR A 41 10.71 9.53 13.62
C TYR A 41 10.78 9.45 12.09
N VAL A 42 9.89 10.19 11.42
CA VAL A 42 9.77 10.21 9.96
C VAL A 42 9.75 11.64 9.43
N LEU A 43 10.23 11.82 8.19
CA LEU A 43 10.07 13.08 7.45
C LEU A 43 8.83 12.99 6.56
N VAL A 44 8.00 14.03 6.59
CA VAL A 44 6.77 14.08 5.80
C VAL A 44 7.00 14.82 4.49
N LYS A 45 6.37 14.35 3.41
CA LYS A 45 6.45 15.01 2.11
C LYS A 45 5.90 16.42 2.21
N GLN A 46 6.64 17.40 1.67
CA GLN A 46 6.20 18.79 1.67
C GLN A 46 5.68 19.25 0.29
N PRO A 47 4.78 20.25 0.24
CA PRO A 47 4.38 20.88 -1.01
C PRO A 47 5.58 21.50 -1.73
N LYS A 48 5.62 21.37 -3.06
CA LYS A 48 6.68 21.95 -3.88
C LYS A 48 6.38 23.43 -4.15
N ALA A 49 7.19 24.34 -3.61
CA ALA A 49 7.07 25.77 -3.88
C ALA A 49 7.85 26.21 -5.12
N ASN A 50 9.01 25.62 -5.37
CA ASN A 50 9.89 25.93 -6.51
C ASN A 50 10.75 24.71 -6.92
N LYS A 51 11.60 24.88 -7.95
CA LYS A 51 12.45 23.80 -8.48
C LYS A 51 13.42 23.22 -7.45
N LEU A 52 13.84 24.03 -6.47
CA LEU A 52 14.83 23.67 -5.45
C LEU A 52 14.20 23.31 -4.10
N THR A 53 12.87 23.23 -4.01
CA THR A 53 12.21 22.82 -2.77
C THR A 53 12.53 21.35 -2.50
N PRO A 54 13.08 21.00 -1.32
CA PRO A 54 13.33 19.61 -0.96
C PRO A 54 12.04 18.79 -0.98
N ASN A 55 12.13 17.48 -1.21
CA ASN A 55 10.94 16.63 -1.28
C ASN A 55 10.24 16.45 0.08
N PHE A 56 11.00 16.56 1.17
CA PHE A 56 10.53 16.30 2.53
C PHE A 56 10.78 17.51 3.43
N ASN A 57 9.87 17.74 4.37
CA ASN A 57 10.09 18.68 5.46
C ASN A 57 11.27 18.19 6.32
N GLN A 58 12.18 19.09 6.67
CA GLN A 58 13.38 18.78 7.45
C GLN A 58 13.06 18.56 8.93
N THR A 59 11.90 19.02 9.40
CA THR A 59 11.43 18.75 10.77
C THR A 59 10.91 17.30 10.87
N PRO A 60 11.49 16.47 11.74
CA PRO A 60 11.01 15.11 11.96
C PRO A 60 9.71 15.10 12.77
N TYR A 61 8.82 14.18 12.43
CA TYR A 61 7.55 13.93 13.11
C TYR A 61 7.56 12.53 13.72
N VAL A 62 6.88 12.37 14.86
CA VAL A 62 6.69 11.07 15.50
C VAL A 62 5.40 10.44 15.01
N VAL A 63 5.46 9.17 14.64
CA VAL A 63 4.27 8.39 14.28
C VAL A 63 3.48 8.06 15.55
N ILE A 64 2.30 8.67 15.72
CA ILE A 64 1.44 8.44 16.89
C ILE A 64 0.52 7.23 16.74
N TYR A 65 0.14 6.91 15.50
CA TYR A 65 -0.80 5.84 15.20
C TYR A 65 -0.63 5.39 13.76
N ARG A 66 -0.74 4.09 13.52
CA ARG A 66 -0.77 3.53 12.17
C ARG A 66 -2.01 2.68 11.93
N ASN A 67 -2.85 3.14 11.02
CA ASN A 67 -3.90 2.29 10.45
C ASN A 67 -3.26 1.11 9.72
N LYS A 68 -3.70 -0.11 10.06
CA LYS A 68 -3.37 -1.30 9.27
C LYS A 68 -4.21 -1.25 8.00
N THR A 69 -3.53 -1.11 6.87
CA THR A 69 -4.12 -1.18 5.53
C THR A 69 -4.15 -2.62 5.05
#